data_AF-A0A963RC29-F1
#
_entry.id   AF-A0A963RC29-F1
#
_cell.length_a   1.000
_cell.length_b   1.000
_cell.length_c   1.000
_cell.angle_alpha   90.00
_cell.angle_beta   90.00
_cell.angle_gamma   90.00
#
_symmetry.space_group_name_H-M   'P 1'
#
loop_
_entity.id
_entity.type
_entity.pdbx_description
1 polymer ?
#
loop_
_entity_poly.entity_id
_entity_poly.type
_entity_poly.pdbx_seq_one_letter_code
_entity_poly.pdbx_strand_id
1 'polypeptide(L)'
;MSGKDESKVTGRLKKTRLRPGYIPLTDEMLGALRREQERTGVGIHRLMAGARDAPRGLTSINVQRWFSGDIKSAHVEQYEYLLRRWQVLPDDVIIPITPEMCGELDTLLSASVLSVPALVKSLSGNPNAPDEQAIHGWRSGIRATARSAEWACLIDRLRRDR
;
A
#
# COMPACT_ATOMS: atom_id res chain seq x y z
N MET A 1 18.13 42.33 -20.33
CA MET A 1 18.75 41.15 -20.96
C MET A 1 19.78 40.59 -19.99
N SER A 2 19.44 39.54 -19.25
CA SER A 2 20.40 38.79 -18.45
C SER A 2 20.02 37.32 -18.60
N GLY A 3 20.79 36.61 -19.40
CA GLY A 3 20.60 35.20 -19.65
C GLY A 3 21.02 34.38 -18.44
N LYS A 4 20.21 33.38 -18.11
CA LYS A 4 20.65 32.16 -17.45
C LYS A 4 19.96 30.99 -18.12
N ASP A 5 20.68 30.48 -19.11
CA ASP A 5 20.77 29.08 -19.54
C ASP A 5 19.99 28.08 -18.66
N GLU A 6 18.81 27.67 -19.13
CA GLU A 6 18.00 26.57 -18.58
C GLU A 6 18.43 25.19 -19.12
N SER A 7 19.68 25.03 -19.57
CA SER A 7 20.19 23.75 -20.02
C SER A 7 21.01 23.11 -18.90
N LYS A 8 20.41 22.19 -18.12
CA LYS A 8 21.06 20.99 -17.52
C LYS A 8 20.18 20.30 -16.46
N VAL A 9 19.18 19.53 -16.87
CA VAL A 9 18.80 18.29 -16.16
C VAL A 9 18.21 17.27 -17.15
N THR A 10 19.01 16.75 -18.08
CA THR A 10 18.69 15.46 -18.70
C THR A 10 19.94 14.60 -18.65
N GLY A 11 20.08 13.86 -17.55
CA GLY A 11 21.10 12.84 -17.41
C GLY A 11 20.95 11.84 -18.55
N ARG A 12 21.86 11.90 -19.52
CA ARG A 12 21.96 11.00 -20.67
C ARG A 12 22.12 9.58 -20.13
N LEU A 13 21.03 8.81 -20.07
CA LEU A 13 21.10 7.38 -19.81
C LEU A 13 22.06 6.79 -20.85
N LYS A 14 23.23 6.32 -20.40
CA LYS A 14 24.12 5.51 -21.24
C LYS A 14 23.25 4.36 -21.77
N LYS A 15 23.19 4.19 -23.09
CA LYS A 15 22.41 3.17 -23.79
C LYS A 15 22.98 1.78 -23.47
N THR A 16 22.85 1.35 -22.24
CA THR A 16 23.15 -0.01 -21.82
C THR A 16 22.09 -0.89 -22.46
N ARG A 17 22.51 -1.93 -23.19
CA ARG A 17 21.56 -2.92 -23.72
C ARG A 17 20.90 -3.60 -22.53
N LEU A 18 19.66 -3.21 -22.24
CA LEU A 18 18.84 -3.88 -21.24
C LEU A 18 18.54 -5.30 -21.71
N ARG A 19 18.34 -6.21 -20.76
CA ARG A 19 17.87 -7.56 -21.07
C ARG A 19 16.48 -7.48 -21.71
N PRO A 20 16.11 -8.42 -22.60
CA PRO A 20 14.75 -8.49 -23.11
C PRO A 20 13.72 -8.48 -21.95
N GLY A 21 12.64 -7.70 -22.12
CA GLY A 21 11.62 -7.52 -21.09
C GLY A 21 11.96 -6.53 -19.97
N TYR A 22 13.19 -6.01 -19.91
CA TYR A 22 13.57 -4.97 -18.94
C TYR A 22 13.41 -3.57 -19.52
N ILE A 23 12.82 -2.70 -18.71
CA ILE A 23 12.64 -1.27 -18.98
C ILE A 23 13.49 -0.44 -18.02
N PRO A 24 14.01 0.73 -18.45
CA PRO A 24 14.63 1.66 -17.53
C PRO A 24 13.56 2.21 -16.59
N LEU A 25 13.88 2.30 -15.30
CA LEU A 25 13.02 2.97 -14.32
C LEU A 25 13.27 4.47 -14.42
N THR A 26 12.30 5.20 -14.95
CA THR A 26 12.35 6.65 -15.03
C THR A 26 11.83 7.30 -13.76
N ASP A 27 12.19 8.56 -13.52
CA ASP A 27 11.67 9.33 -12.40
C ASP A 27 10.14 9.47 -12.46
N GLU A 28 9.57 9.56 -13.65
CA GLU A 28 8.12 9.60 -13.88
C GLU A 28 7.44 8.31 -13.42
N MET A 29 8.00 7.14 -13.77
CA MET A 29 7.48 5.84 -13.36
C MET A 29 7.53 5.65 -11.84
N LEU A 30 8.67 6.00 -11.23
CA LEU A 30 8.81 5.96 -9.77
C LEU A 30 7.90 6.98 -9.09
N GLY A 31 7.68 8.13 -9.72
CA GLY A 31 6.72 9.15 -9.30
C GLY A 31 5.28 8.64 -9.32
N ALA A 32 4.89 7.86 -10.33
CA ALA A 32 3.58 7.23 -10.39
C ALA A 32 3.36 6.26 -9.23
N LEU A 33 4.33 5.38 -8.95
CA LEU A 33 4.24 4.46 -7.81
C LEU A 33 4.21 5.20 -6.47
N ARG A 34 4.96 6.30 -6.32
CA ARG A 34 4.94 7.15 -5.12
C ARG A 34 3.57 7.78 -4.89
N ARG A 35 2.95 8.34 -5.94
CA ARG A 35 1.60 8.92 -5.84
C ARG A 35 0.58 7.89 -5.41
N GLU A 36 0.66 6.66 -5.91
CA GLU A 36 -0.22 5.59 -5.47
C GLU A 36 0.03 5.17 -4.01
N GLN A 37 1.30 5.09 -3.60
CA GLN A 37 1.65 4.82 -2.20
C GLN A 37 1.10 5.91 -1.26
N GLU A 38 1.16 7.17 -1.68
CA GLU A 38 0.62 8.31 -0.93
C GLU A 38 -0.92 8.30 -0.90
N ARG A 39 -1.57 8.13 -2.06
CA ARG A 39 -3.03 8.06 -2.22
C ARG A 39 -3.65 6.97 -1.36
N THR A 40 -3.02 5.79 -1.32
CA THR A 40 -3.55 4.61 -0.64
C THR A 40 -3.06 4.45 0.80
N GLY A 41 -2.02 5.19 1.19
CA GLY A 41 -1.36 5.01 2.49
C GLY A 41 -0.64 3.65 2.65
N VAL A 42 -0.61 2.80 1.62
CA VAL A 42 -0.05 1.44 1.68
C VAL A 42 1.39 1.43 1.20
N GLY A 43 2.30 1.14 2.13
CA GLY A 43 3.72 0.94 1.82
C GLY A 43 4.05 -0.40 1.13
N ILE A 44 5.22 -0.46 0.49
CA ILE A 44 5.70 -1.60 -0.32
C ILE A 44 5.60 -2.93 0.43
N HIS A 45 6.08 -3.00 1.69
CA HIS A 45 6.07 -4.24 2.47
C HIS A 45 4.65 -4.76 2.70
N ARG A 46 3.70 -3.85 2.93
CA ARG A 46 2.30 -4.18 3.19
C ARG A 46 1.57 -4.55 1.90
N LEU A 47 1.87 -3.86 0.79
CA LEU A 47 1.35 -4.21 -0.54
C LEU A 47 1.79 -5.63 -0.96
N MET A 48 3.03 -5.98 -0.64
CA MET A 48 3.63 -7.27 -0.99
C MET A 48 3.36 -8.37 0.04
N ALA A 49 2.76 -8.04 1.19
CA ALA A 49 2.42 -9.03 2.21
C ALA A 49 1.35 -9.99 1.64
N GLY A 50 1.64 -11.29 1.65
CA GLY A 50 0.73 -12.31 1.12
C GLY A 50 0.60 -12.36 -0.41
N ALA A 51 1.39 -11.58 -1.16
CA ALA A 51 1.40 -11.54 -2.62
C ALA A 51 2.04 -12.80 -3.24
N ARG A 52 1.31 -13.93 -3.22
CA ARG A 52 1.75 -15.22 -3.77
C ARG A 52 1.83 -15.23 -5.30
N ASP A 53 1.14 -14.28 -5.94
CA ASP A 53 1.06 -14.04 -7.37
C ASP A 53 2.14 -13.08 -7.89
N ALA A 54 3.10 -12.67 -7.04
CA ALA A 54 4.16 -11.77 -7.43
C ALA A 54 5.05 -12.38 -8.55
N PRO A 55 5.35 -11.60 -9.62
CA PRO A 55 6.24 -12.05 -10.68
C PRO A 55 7.61 -12.47 -10.14
N ARG A 56 8.24 -13.45 -10.81
CA ARG A 56 9.51 -14.02 -10.36
C ARG A 56 10.57 -12.93 -10.14
N GLY A 57 11.24 -13.00 -8.99
CA GLY A 57 12.31 -12.06 -8.62
C GLY A 57 11.82 -10.68 -8.14
N LEU A 58 10.51 -10.45 -8.07
CA LEU A 58 9.97 -9.26 -7.41
C LEU A 58 9.93 -9.48 -5.90
N THR A 59 10.67 -8.64 -5.17
CA THR A 59 10.70 -8.65 -3.70
C THR A 59 10.53 -7.23 -3.19
N SER A 60 9.99 -7.05 -1.99
CA SER A 60 9.85 -5.72 -1.39
C SER A 60 11.19 -4.97 -1.33
N ILE A 61 12.29 -5.69 -1.08
CA ILE A 61 13.66 -5.14 -1.07
C ILE A 61 14.07 -4.63 -2.45
N ASN A 62 13.80 -5.39 -3.51
CA ASN A 62 14.10 -4.96 -4.87
C ASN A 62 13.30 -3.70 -5.22
N VAL A 63 12.02 -3.65 -4.86
CA VAL A 63 11.18 -2.46 -5.08
C VAL A 63 11.68 -1.27 -4.28
N GLN A 64 12.07 -1.45 -3.01
CA GLN A 64 12.68 -0.38 -2.23
C GLN A 64 13.94 0.18 -2.90
N ARG A 65 14.77 -0.70 -3.48
CA ARG A 65 15.95 -0.32 -4.27
C ARG A 65 15.63 0.40 -5.58
N TRP A 66 14.42 0.25 -6.11
CA TRP A 66 13.95 1.07 -7.24
C TRP A 66 13.75 2.52 -6.78
N PHE A 67 13.13 2.71 -5.61
CA PHE A 67 12.87 4.05 -5.06
C PHE A 67 14.12 4.77 -4.56
N SER A 68 15.15 4.04 -4.11
CA SER A 68 16.47 4.62 -3.74
C SER A 68 17.37 4.90 -4.95
N GLY A 69 17.06 4.34 -6.12
CA GLY A 69 17.88 4.46 -7.33
C GLY A 69 19.05 3.47 -7.44
N ASP A 70 19.16 2.53 -6.50
CA ASP A 70 20.17 1.45 -6.54
C ASP A 70 19.94 0.48 -7.71
N ILE A 71 18.67 0.28 -8.08
CA ILE A 71 18.26 -0.48 -9.26
C ILE A 71 17.59 0.47 -10.25
N LYS A 72 18.16 0.58 -11.45
CA LYS A 72 17.75 1.55 -12.49
C LYS A 72 16.91 0.94 -13.62
N SER A 73 16.58 -0.34 -13.51
CA SER A 73 15.77 -1.07 -14.49
C SER A 73 15.02 -2.21 -13.83
N ALA A 74 13.81 -2.47 -14.30
CA ALA A 74 12.97 -3.57 -13.83
C ALA A 74 12.41 -4.35 -15.01
N HIS A 75 11.97 -5.59 -14.78
CA HIS A 75 11.15 -6.27 -15.78
C HIS A 75 9.80 -5.56 -15.90
N VAL A 76 9.30 -5.38 -17.12
CA VAL A 76 8.04 -4.67 -17.39
C VAL A 76 6.88 -5.24 -16.55
N GLU A 77 6.76 -6.57 -16.51
CA GLU A 77 5.71 -7.25 -15.73
C GLU A 77 5.78 -6.94 -14.22
N GLN A 78 6.99 -6.78 -13.68
CA GLN A 78 7.17 -6.49 -12.25
C GLN A 78 6.69 -5.08 -11.93
N TYR A 79 7.02 -4.11 -12.79
CA TYR A 79 6.57 -2.73 -12.64
C TYR A 79 5.05 -2.64 -12.76
N GLU A 80 4.48 -3.21 -13.81
CA GLU A 80 3.04 -3.17 -14.03
C GLU A 80 2.25 -3.91 -12.94
N TYR A 81 2.79 -5.01 -12.41
CA TYR A 81 2.18 -5.74 -11.31
C TYR A 81 2.00 -4.86 -10.07
N LEU A 82 3.05 -4.13 -9.66
CA LEU A 82 2.96 -3.23 -8.52
C LEU A 82 1.96 -2.12 -8.76
N LEU A 83 2.03 -1.49 -9.94
CA LEU A 83 1.14 -0.40 -10.30
C LEU A 83 -0.33 -0.85 -10.24
N ARG A 84 -0.66 -1.99 -10.85
CA ARG A 84 -2.01 -2.56 -10.81
C ARG A 84 -2.46 -2.87 -9.38
N ARG A 85 -1.60 -3.45 -8.54
CA ARG A 85 -1.97 -3.77 -7.15
C ARG A 85 -2.28 -2.54 -6.32
N TRP A 86 -1.57 -1.44 -6.54
CA TRP A 86 -1.88 -0.18 -5.87
C TRP A 86 -3.16 0.47 -6.41
N GLN A 87 -3.33 0.49 -7.74
CA GLN A 87 -4.47 1.15 -8.40
C GLN A 87 -5.83 0.59 -7.98
N VAL A 88 -5.90 -0.69 -7.61
CA VAL A 88 -7.16 -1.30 -7.13
C VAL A 88 -7.49 -0.96 -5.68
N LEU A 89 -6.55 -0.36 -4.93
CA LEU A 89 -6.80 0.02 -3.55
C LEU A 89 -7.55 1.36 -3.50
N PRO A 90 -8.46 1.53 -2.54
CA PRO A 90 -9.16 2.79 -2.34
C PRO A 90 -8.18 3.89 -1.91
N ASP A 91 -8.59 5.14 -2.14
CA ASP A 91 -7.97 6.30 -1.50
C ASP A 91 -8.08 6.14 0.01
N ASP A 92 -7.00 6.51 0.71
CA ASP A 92 -6.96 6.39 2.16
C ASP A 92 -6.81 7.77 2.80
N VAL A 93 -7.89 8.19 3.45
CA VAL A 93 -7.94 9.39 4.26
C VAL A 93 -7.98 9.03 5.75
N ILE A 94 -7.40 9.89 6.58
CA ILE A 94 -7.51 9.73 8.03
C ILE A 94 -8.90 10.22 8.45
N ILE A 95 -9.68 9.34 9.06
CA ILE A 95 -11.00 9.65 9.61
C ILE A 95 -10.95 9.70 11.14
N PRO A 96 -11.74 10.57 11.78
CA PRO A 96 -11.94 10.52 13.22
C PRO A 96 -12.73 9.25 13.58
N ILE A 97 -12.34 8.61 14.69
CA ILE A 97 -13.11 7.53 15.30
C ILE A 97 -14.02 8.15 16.36
N THR A 98 -15.33 8.11 16.10
CA THR A 98 -16.33 8.64 17.02
C THR A 98 -16.77 7.60 18.05
N PRO A 99 -17.36 8.01 19.19
CA PRO A 99 -17.92 7.07 20.16
C PRO A 99 -18.95 6.10 19.56
N GLU A 100 -19.75 6.55 18.60
CA GLU A 100 -20.72 5.73 17.88
C GLU A 100 -20.03 4.64 17.07
N MET A 101 -18.92 4.97 16.40
CA MET A 101 -18.10 4.01 15.67
C MET A 101 -17.48 2.96 16.60
N CYS A 102 -16.99 3.38 17.78
CA CYS A 102 -16.50 2.45 18.80
C CYS A 102 -17.59 1.47 19.25
N GLY A 103 -18.80 1.98 19.52
CA GLY A 103 -19.96 1.18 19.91
C GLY A 103 -20.41 0.21 18.81
N GLU A 104 -20.37 0.65 17.54
CA GLU A 104 -20.63 -0.22 16.39
C GLU A 104 -19.61 -1.36 16.32
N LEU A 105 -18.31 -1.04 16.43
CA LEU A 105 -17.24 -2.03 16.41
C LEU A 105 -17.38 -3.04 17.55
N ASP A 106 -17.68 -2.58 18.77
CA ASP A 106 -17.89 -3.45 19.92
C ASP A 106 -19.09 -4.39 19.73
N THR A 107 -20.19 -3.87 19.18
CA THR A 107 -21.38 -4.66 18.85
C THR A 107 -21.07 -5.71 17.77
N LEU A 108 -20.32 -5.34 16.73
CA LEU A 108 -19.92 -6.24 15.66
C LEU A 108 -18.99 -7.35 16.16
N LEU A 109 -18.00 -7.01 16.98
CA LEU A 109 -17.07 -7.98 17.56
C LEU A 109 -17.78 -8.93 18.54
N SER A 110 -18.69 -8.42 19.36
CA SER A 110 -19.45 -9.25 20.31
C SER A 110 -20.43 -10.20 19.61
N ALA A 111 -20.91 -9.84 18.42
CA ALA A 111 -21.78 -10.68 17.61
C ALA A 111 -21.02 -11.63 16.67
N SER A 112 -19.71 -11.45 16.49
CA SER A 112 -18.89 -12.30 15.61
C SER A 112 -18.51 -13.61 16.30
N VAL A 113 -18.43 -14.69 15.51
CA VAL A 113 -17.89 -15.97 15.97
C VAL A 113 -16.36 -15.97 16.03
N LEU A 114 -15.72 -14.96 15.43
CA LEU A 114 -14.27 -14.84 15.38
C LEU A 114 -13.76 -14.03 16.57
N SER A 115 -12.72 -14.56 17.21
CA SER A 115 -11.87 -13.75 18.08
C SER A 115 -11.07 -12.72 17.26
N VAL A 116 -10.64 -11.63 17.89
CA VAL A 116 -9.82 -10.60 17.23
C VAL A 116 -8.57 -11.20 16.54
N PRO A 117 -7.80 -12.13 17.16
CA PRO A 117 -6.69 -12.78 16.47
C PRO A 117 -7.12 -13.58 15.23
N ALA A 118 -8.24 -14.30 15.30
CA ALA A 118 -8.77 -15.06 14.15
C ALA A 118 -9.25 -14.13 13.02
N LEU A 119 -9.85 -12.99 13.38
CA LEU A 119 -10.25 -11.94 12.46
C LEU A 119 -9.04 -11.34 11.74
N VAL A 120 -8.01 -10.92 12.48
CA VAL A 120 -6.76 -10.38 11.91
C VAL A 120 -6.10 -11.40 10.99
N LYS A 121 -6.05 -12.68 11.41
CA LYS A 121 -5.55 -13.76 10.56
C LYS A 121 -6.38 -13.91 9.28
N SER A 122 -7.70 -13.80 9.34
CA SER A 122 -8.58 -13.84 8.15
C SER A 122 -8.32 -12.68 7.19
N LEU A 123 -7.80 -11.56 7.70
CA LEU A 123 -7.47 -10.37 6.91
C LEU A 123 -6.00 -10.36 6.42
N SER A 124 -5.16 -11.32 6.80
CA SER A 124 -3.69 -11.30 6.65
C SER A 124 -3.09 -11.24 5.22
N GLY A 125 -3.90 -11.06 4.17
CA GLY A 125 -3.46 -10.78 2.79
C GLY A 125 -4.02 -9.47 2.22
N ASN A 126 -4.84 -8.75 2.99
CA ASN A 126 -5.36 -7.46 2.58
C ASN A 126 -4.39 -6.35 3.03
N PRO A 127 -3.86 -5.54 2.09
CA PRO A 127 -2.95 -4.46 2.45
C PRO A 127 -3.60 -3.35 3.29
N ASN A 128 -4.93 -3.31 3.39
CA ASN A 128 -5.66 -2.41 4.29
C ASN A 128 -6.14 -3.12 5.56
N ALA A 129 -5.67 -4.33 5.88
CA ALA A 129 -6.04 -5.01 7.12
C ALA A 129 -5.45 -4.29 8.34
N PRO A 130 -6.25 -3.80 9.31
CA PRO A 130 -5.71 -3.27 10.54
C PRO A 130 -5.03 -4.38 11.35
N ASP A 131 -4.01 -4.01 12.14
CA ASP A 131 -3.44 -4.91 13.12
C ASP A 131 -4.33 -5.04 14.37
N GLU A 132 -4.03 -6.04 15.20
CA GLU A 132 -4.79 -6.30 16.42
C GLU A 132 -4.80 -5.10 17.39
N GLN A 133 -3.68 -4.38 17.48
CA GLN A 133 -3.55 -3.23 18.37
C GLN A 133 -4.43 -2.06 17.93
N ALA A 134 -4.57 -1.85 16.62
CA ALA A 134 -5.49 -0.88 16.05
C ALA A 134 -6.93 -1.21 16.42
N ILE A 135 -7.34 -2.47 16.23
CA ILE A 135 -8.70 -2.93 16.55
C ILE A 135 -9.02 -2.71 18.04
N HIS A 136 -8.13 -3.14 18.94
CA HIS A 136 -8.32 -2.93 20.38
C HIS A 136 -8.33 -1.44 20.74
N GLY A 137 -7.43 -0.65 20.15
CA GLY A 137 -7.36 0.79 20.40
C GLY A 137 -8.59 1.55 19.93
N TRP A 138 -9.18 1.18 18.79
CA TRP A 138 -10.45 1.76 18.34
C TRP A 138 -11.61 1.31 19.19
N ARG A 139 -11.70 0.00 19.51
CA ARG A 139 -12.76 -0.54 20.37
C ARG A 139 -12.78 0.15 21.74
N SER A 140 -11.62 0.42 22.33
CA SER A 140 -11.50 1.07 23.63
C SER A 140 -11.55 2.60 23.57
N GLY A 141 -11.64 3.20 22.37
CA GLY A 141 -11.62 4.65 22.18
C GLY A 141 -10.27 5.33 22.46
N ILE A 142 -9.18 4.56 22.65
CA ILE A 142 -7.85 5.12 22.90
C ILE A 142 -7.25 5.69 21.60
N ARG A 143 -7.55 5.08 20.45
CA ARG A 143 -7.17 5.59 19.13
C ARG A 143 -8.31 6.43 18.56
N ALA A 144 -8.12 7.74 18.53
CA ALA A 144 -9.11 8.71 18.04
C ALA A 144 -9.19 8.83 16.51
N THR A 145 -8.32 8.14 15.77
CA THR A 145 -8.29 8.18 14.30
C THR A 145 -8.03 6.81 13.70
N ALA A 146 -8.53 6.62 12.48
CA ALA A 146 -8.26 5.46 11.65
C ALA A 146 -7.98 5.87 10.22
N ARG A 147 -7.26 5.01 9.50
CA ARG A 147 -7.23 5.06 8.03
C ARG A 147 -8.58 4.55 7.52
N SER A 148 -9.23 5.33 6.68
CA SER A 148 -10.55 5.02 6.11
C SER A 148 -10.62 3.65 5.47
N ALA A 149 -9.57 3.25 4.75
CA ALA A 149 -9.49 1.96 4.09
C ALA A 149 -9.37 0.80 5.09
N GLU A 150 -8.67 1.02 6.21
CA GLU A 150 -8.55 0.03 7.29
C GLU A 150 -9.87 -0.16 8.03
N TRP A 151 -10.54 0.95 8.35
CA TRP A 151 -11.85 0.92 8.97
C TRP A 151 -12.87 0.17 8.10
N ALA A 152 -12.97 0.55 6.82
CA ALA A 152 -13.89 -0.09 5.88
C ALA A 152 -13.61 -1.60 5.74
N CYS A 153 -12.34 -1.98 5.59
CA CYS A 153 -11.91 -3.38 5.52
C CYS A 153 -12.38 -4.21 6.73
N LEU A 154 -12.21 -3.67 7.94
CA LEU A 154 -12.61 -4.31 9.19
C LEU A 154 -14.12 -4.48 9.29
N ILE A 155 -14.87 -3.39 9.08
CA ILE A 155 -16.32 -3.37 9.21
C ILE A 155 -16.98 -4.27 8.17
N ASP A 156 -16.53 -4.24 6.92
CA ASP A 156 -17.05 -5.12 5.87
C ASP A 156 -16.82 -6.60 6.19
N ARG A 157 -15.64 -6.95 6.74
CA ARG A 157 -15.35 -8.34 7.12
C ARG A 157 -16.25 -8.81 8.26
N LEU A 158 -16.46 -7.98 9.28
CA LEU A 158 -17.32 -8.30 10.42
C LEU A 158 -18.79 -8.40 10.03
N ARG A 159 -19.27 -7.54 9.12
CA ARG A 159 -20.63 -7.61 8.60
C ARG A 159 -20.92 -8.87 7.79
N ARG A 160 -19.91 -9.42 7.10
CA ARG A 160 -20.01 -10.70 6.37
C ARG A 160 -19.94 -11.95 7.26
N ASP A 161 -19.55 -11.79 8.53
CA ASP A 161 -19.40 -12.90 9.48
C ASP A 161 -20.72 -13.24 10.20
N ARG A 162 -21.74 -12.38 10.05
CA ARG A 162 -23.10 -12.58 10.55
C ARG A 162 -23.92 -13.42 9.58
#